data_AF-A0A938LSZ0-F1
#
_entry.id   AF-A0A938LSZ0-F1
#
_cell.length_a   1.000
_cell.length_b   1.000
_cell.length_c   1.000
_cell.angle_alpha   90.00
_cell.angle_beta   90.00
_cell.angle_gamma   90.00
#
_symmetry.space_group_name_H-M   'P 1'
#
loop_
_entity.id
_entity.type
_entity.pdbx_description
1 polymer ?
#
loop_
_entity_poly.entity_id
_entity_poly.type
_entity_poly.pdbx_seq_one_letter_code
_entity_poly.pdbx_strand_id
1 'polypeptide(L)' 'MNVKETSAWKTAEWDYCSLQADLQMASLLGARTQEEIVNRLRGMIRRCPQFYPAILDLGLRLLSQKGDPASVRMVEK' A
#
# COMPACT_ATOMS: atom_id res chain seq x y z
N MET A 1 -18.86 -14.55 11.80
CA MET A 1 -17.60 -14.89 11.10
C MET A 1 -16.73 -13.66 11.06
N ASN A 2 -15.51 -13.71 11.60
CA ASN A 2 -14.60 -12.56 11.63
C ASN A 2 -13.86 -12.48 10.28
N VAL A 3 -14.02 -11.38 9.53
CA VAL A 3 -13.35 -11.23 8.23
C VAL A 3 -11.83 -11.37 8.35
N LYS A 4 -11.24 -10.98 9.48
CA LYS A 4 -9.81 -11.04 9.75
C LYS A 4 -9.24 -12.46 9.85
N GLU A 5 -10.11 -13.45 10.03
CA GLU A 5 -9.75 -14.88 10.11
C GLU A 5 -9.92 -15.59 8.77
N THR A 6 -10.45 -14.91 7.75
CA THR A 6 -10.59 -15.49 6.41
C THR A 6 -9.24 -15.66 5.73
N SER A 7 -9.11 -16.69 4.89
CA SER A 7 -7.92 -16.91 4.06
C SER A 7 -7.63 -15.69 3.18
N ALA A 8 -8.66 -15.09 2.59
CA ALA A 8 -8.55 -13.88 1.78
C ALA A 8 -7.91 -12.71 2.55
N TRP A 9 -8.32 -12.50 3.81
CA TRP A 9 -7.71 -11.46 4.64
C TRP A 9 -6.26 -11.79 4.97
N LYS A 10 -5.95 -13.03 5.34
CA LYS A 10 -4.58 -13.44 5.69
C LYS A 10 -3.62 -13.35 4.51
N THR A 11 -4.07 -13.69 3.31
CA THR A 11 -3.28 -13.49 2.09
C THR A 11 -3.05 -12.01 1.81
N ALA A 12 -4.08 -11.16 1.91
CA ALA A 12 -3.93 -9.71 1.71
C ALA A 12 -3.01 -9.07 2.77
N GLU A 13 -3.09 -9.52 4.01
CA GLU A 13 -2.21 -9.12 5.12
C GLU A 13 -0.75 -9.48 4.82
N TRP A 14 -0.48 -10.71 4.40
CA TRP A 14 0.87 -11.15 4.03
C TRP A 14 1.43 -10.36 2.84
N ASP A 15 0.63 -10.17 1.78
CA ASP A 15 1.04 -9.41 0.60
C ASP A 15 1.34 -7.94 0.96
N TYR A 16 0.54 -7.36 1.85
CA TYR A 16 0.74 -5.99 2.33
C TYR A 16 2.03 -5.88 3.15
N CYS A 17 2.27 -6.80 4.09
CA CYS A 17 3.51 -6.85 4.86
C CYS A 17 4.74 -7.00 3.95
N SER A 18 4.67 -7.87 2.93
CA SER A 18 5.73 -8.02 1.94
C SER A 18 5.97 -6.72 1.15
N LEU A 19 4.91 -6.04 0.73
CA LEU A 19 5.04 -4.73 0.06
C LEU A 19 5.71 -3.70 0.98
N GLN A 20 5.33 -3.61 2.26
CA GLN A 20 5.96 -2.66 3.18
C GLN A 20 7.44 -2.99 3.43
N ALA A 21 7.77 -4.28 3.56
CA ALA A 21 9.16 -4.71 3.69
C ALA A 21 9.99 -4.31 2.46
N ASP A 22 9.46 -4.52 1.25
CA ASP A 22 10.12 -4.09 0.01
C ASP A 22 10.36 -2.58 -0.02
N LEU A 23 9.41 -1.77 0.45
CA LEU A 23 9.53 -0.32 0.49
C LEU A 23 10.56 0.16 1.52
N GLN A 24 10.63 -0.49 2.68
CA GLN A 24 11.63 -0.21 3.70
C GLN A 24 13.05 -0.61 3.23
N MET A 25 13.14 -1.66 2.43
CA MET A 25 14.39 -2.18 1.87
C MET A 25 14.72 -1.62 0.48
N ALA A 26 14.03 -0.56 0.04
CA ALA A 26 14.19 0.00 -1.30
C ALA A 26 15.63 0.43 -1.64
N SER A 27 16.41 0.85 -0.62
CA SER A 27 17.83 1.18 -0.76
C SER A 27 18.72 -0.02 -1.08
N LEU A 28 18.26 -1.24 -0.78
CA LEU A 28 19.01 -2.49 -0.95
C LEU A 28 18.51 -3.33 -2.12
N LEU A 29 17.20 -3.30 -2.41
CA LEU A 29 16.55 -4.14 -3.42
C LEU A 29 16.18 -3.40 -4.72
N GLY A 30 16.43 -2.09 -4.76
CA GLY A 30 15.96 -1.21 -5.82
C GLY A 30 14.56 -0.67 -5.51
N ALA A 31 14.36 0.61 -5.77
CA ALA A 31 13.08 1.28 -5.51
C ALA A 31 12.02 0.81 -6.52
N ARG A 32 10.86 0.38 -6.01
CA ARG A 32 9.67 0.17 -6.83
C ARG A 32 9.12 1.51 -7.29
N THR A 33 8.63 1.57 -8.52
CA THR A 33 7.91 2.72 -9.04
C THR A 33 6.57 2.88 -8.33
N GLN A 34 6.08 4.13 -8.26
CA GLN A 34 4.77 4.40 -7.69
C GLN A 34 3.63 3.66 -8.41
N GLU A 35 3.77 3.44 -9.73
CA GLU A 35 2.79 2.67 -10.51
C GLU A 35 2.76 1.19 -10.10
N GLU A 36 3.92 0.56 -9.91
CA GLU A 36 4.01 -0.84 -9.43
C GLU A 36 3.37 -1.00 -8.05
N ILE A 37 3.62 -0.04 -7.15
CA ILE A 37 3.04 -0.04 -5.80
C ILE A 37 1.52 0.06 -5.88
N VAL A 38 1.00 1.01 -6.66
CA VAL A 38 -0.44 1.17 -6.90
C VAL A 38 -1.07 -0.09 -7.50
N ASN A 39 -0.41 -0.72 -8.47
CA ASN A 39 -0.91 -1.96 -9.08
C ASN A 39 -0.96 -3.12 -8.08
N ARG A 40 0.04 -3.23 -7.20
CA ARG A 40 0.06 -4.25 -6.14
C ARG A 40 -1.07 -4.04 -5.12
N LEU A 41 -1.28 -2.80 -4.67
CA LEU A 41 -2.38 -2.44 -3.77
C LEU A 41 -3.75 -2.72 -4.39
N ARG A 42 -3.96 -2.37 -5.67
CA ARG A 42 -5.18 -2.72 -6.42
C ARG A 42 -5.40 -4.23 -6.49
N GLY A 43 -4.33 -5.01 -6.68
CA GLY A 43 -4.38 -6.47 -6.66
C GLY A 43 -4.88 -7.03 -5.33
N MET A 44 -4.38 -6.50 -4.20
CA MET A 44 -4.83 -6.89 -2.86
C MET A 44 -6.32 -6.56 -2.66
N ILE A 45 -6.76 -5.36 -3.06
CA ILE A 45 -8.16 -4.92 -2.92
C ILE A 45 -9.10 -5.77 -3.77
N ARG A 46 -8.71 -6.17 -4.99
CA ARG A 46 -9.51 -7.07 -5.83
C ARG A 46 -9.71 -8.44 -5.16
N ARG A 47 -8.68 -8.97 -4.49
CA ARG A 47 -8.75 -10.25 -3.77
C ARG A 47 -9.53 -10.15 -2.45
N CYS A 48 -9.33 -9.07 -1.71
CA CYS A 48 -10.00 -8.81 -0.44
C CYS A 48 -10.51 -7.36 -0.41
N PRO A 49 -11.73 -7.09 -0.92
CA PRO A 49 -12.29 -5.73 -0.95
C PRO A 49 -12.53 -5.09 0.41
N GLN A 50 -12.48 -5.88 1.49
CA GLN A 50 -12.65 -5.42 2.86
C GLN A 50 -11.32 -5.13 3.56
N PHE A 51 -10.18 -5.40 2.91
CA PHE A 51 -8.85 -5.21 3.48
C PHE A 51 -8.48 -3.71 3.51
N TYR A 52 -8.93 -3.04 4.56
CA TYR A 52 -8.77 -1.60 4.76
C TYR A 52 -7.32 -1.07 4.63
N PRO A 53 -6.26 -1.77 5.08
CA PRO A 53 -4.89 -1.24 4.96
C PRO A 53 -4.49 -0.93 3.51
N ALA A 54 -4.80 -1.82 2.55
CA ALA A 54 -4.48 -1.57 1.15
C ALA A 54 -5.34 -0.45 0.54
N ILE A 55 -6.60 -0.32 0.96
CA ILE A 55 -7.51 0.74 0.51
C ILE A 55 -6.99 2.11 0.96
N LEU A 56 -6.60 2.21 2.23
CA LEU A 56 -6.07 3.45 2.81
C LEU A 56 -4.75 3.86 2.14
N ASP A 57 -3.78 2.93 2.02
CA ASP A 57 -2.48 3.23 1.40
C ASP A 57 -2.67 3.64 -0.08
N LEU A 58 -3.55 2.97 -0.82
CA LEU A 58 -3.88 3.37 -2.19
C LEU A 58 -4.47 4.78 -2.25
N GLY A 59 -5.40 5.10 -1.35
CA GLY A 59 -6.00 6.43 -1.27
C GLY A 59 -4.96 7.53 -1.01
N LEU A 60 -4.10 7.33 -0.01
CA LEU A 60 -3.02 8.27 0.32
C LEU A 60 -2.08 8.48 -0.86
N ARG A 61 -1.68 7.40 -1.54
CA ARG A 61 -0.78 7.46 -2.70
C ARG A 61 -1.38 8.21 -3.89
N LEU A 62 -2.67 8.04 -4.14
CA LEU A 62 -3.36 8.77 -5.22
C LEU A 62 -3.57 10.25 -4.87
N LEU A 63 -3.79 10.56 -3.59
CA LEU A 63 -3.84 11.95 -3.11
C LEU A 63 -2.48 12.65 -3.26
N SER A 64 -1.39 11.99 -2.86
CA SER A 64 -0.03 12.50 -3.07
C SER A 64 0.33 12.68 -4.55
N GLN A 65 -0.26 11.92 -5.47
CA GLN A 65 -0.07 12.11 -6.91
C GLN A 65 -0.85 13.29 -7.50
N LYS A 66 -2.01 13.62 -6.93
CA LYS A 66 -2.87 14.71 -7.42
C LYS A 66 -2.55 16.08 -6.81
N GLY A 67 -1.76 16.13 -5.73
CA GLY A 67 -1.41 17.36 -5.01
C GLY A 67 0.07 17.71 -5.11
N ASP A 68 0.38 18.74 -5.91
CA ASP A 68 1.46 19.74 -5.77
C ASP A 68 2.71 19.41 -4.90
N PRO A 69 3.95 19.54 -5.44
CA PRO A 69 5.23 19.28 -4.75
C PRO A 69 5.47 20.05 -3.42
N ALA A 70 4.65 21.04 -3.06
CA ALA A 70 4.76 21.74 -1.77
C ALA A 70 4.24 20.94 -0.56
N SER A 71 3.42 19.90 -0.77
CA SER A 71 2.75 19.17 0.32
C SER A 71 3.64 18.17 1.08
N VAL A 72 4.80 17.80 0.52
CA VAL A 72 5.81 16.97 1.17
C VAL A 72 6.62 17.76 2.23
N ARG A 73 6.50 19.09 2.26
CA ARG A 73 7.28 19.97 3.14
C ARG A 73 6.73 20.12 4.57
N MET A 74 5.61 19.49 4.92
CA MET A 74 4.95 19.68 6.22
C MET A 74 4.94 18.45 7.15
N VAL A 75 5.60 17.35 6.78
CA VAL A 75 5.85 16.22 7.71
C VAL A 75 7.26 16.32 8.32
N GLU A 76 7.79 17.54 8.41
CA GLU A 76 8.85 17.89 9.34
C GLU A 76 8.28 18.91 10.34
N LYS A 77 7.95 18.42 11.52
CA LYS A 77 8.16 19.14 12.78
C LYS A 77 8.21 18.18 13.95
#